data_AF-L9Z3E3-F1
#
_entry.id   AF-L9Z3E3-F1
#
_cell.length_a   1.000
_cell.length_b   1.000
_cell.length_c   1.000
_cell.angle_alpha   90.00
_cell.angle_beta   90.00
_cell.angle_gamma   90.00
#
_symmetry.space_group_name_H-M   'P 1'
#
loop_
_entity.id
_entity.type
_entity.pdbx_description
1 polymer ?
#
loop_
_entity_poly.entity_id
_entity_poly.type
_entity_poly.pdbx_seq_one_letter_code
_entity_poly.pdbx_strand_id
1 'polypeptide(L)'
;MTLLNFDSQEHELILEILRADADDYVDAVVVKDQYKLSAPPVDRVASKRVEDEILESDTYIVNVGLEESPATTDTYHFYPALQDDDERNDRLFIEIRTERDSSELYFDFQQNR
;
A
#
# COMPACT_ATOMS: atom_id res chain seq x y z
N MET A 1 4.81 -6.82 1.86
CA MET A 1 3.64 -6.01 1.41
C MET A 1 3.22 -6.40 -0.01
N THR A 2 1.96 -6.19 -0.41
CA THR A 2 1.50 -6.39 -1.79
C THR A 2 0.76 -5.16 -2.30
N LEU A 3 1.10 -4.71 -3.51
CA LEU A 3 0.46 -3.62 -4.22
C LEU A 3 -0.38 -4.21 -5.36
N LEU A 4 -1.63 -3.77 -5.49
CA LEU A 4 -2.59 -4.27 -6.47
C LEU A 4 -3.20 -3.11 -7.24
N ASN A 5 -3.27 -3.24 -8.57
CA ASN A 5 -4.04 -2.33 -9.39
C ASN A 5 -5.22 -3.08 -10.02
N PHE A 6 -6.44 -2.69 -9.69
CA PHE A 6 -7.69 -3.22 -10.26
C PHE A 6 -8.26 -2.31 -11.35
N ASP A 7 -7.69 -1.13 -11.58
CA ASP A 7 -8.12 -0.24 -12.64
C ASP A 7 -7.59 -0.69 -14.01
N SER A 8 -8.30 -0.33 -15.07
CA SER A 8 -7.95 -0.67 -16.45
C SER A 8 -6.71 0.08 -16.98
N GLN A 9 -6.24 1.10 -16.29
CA GLN A 9 -5.09 1.91 -16.66
C GLN A 9 -3.85 1.56 -15.82
N GLU A 10 -2.68 2.00 -16.29
CA GLU A 10 -1.45 1.95 -15.51
C GLU A 10 -1.34 3.18 -14.62
N HIS A 11 -0.77 3.00 -13.43
CA HIS A 11 -0.65 4.04 -12.41
C HIS A 11 0.78 4.14 -11.85
N GLU A 12 1.20 5.35 -11.49
CA GLU A 12 2.45 5.61 -10.77
C GLU A 12 2.13 5.90 -9.30
N LEU A 13 2.30 4.86 -8.47
CA LEU A 13 2.04 4.92 -7.04
C LEU A 13 3.25 5.48 -6.29
N ILE A 14 3.03 6.55 -5.53
CA ILE A 14 3.97 7.05 -4.52
C ILE A 14 3.61 6.38 -3.20
N LEU A 15 4.57 5.69 -2.59
CA LEU A 15 4.41 5.02 -1.31
C LEU A 15 5.43 5.54 -0.29
N GLU A 16 4.94 5.89 0.88
CA GLU A 16 5.77 6.20 2.04
C GLU A 16 5.28 5.41 3.26
N ILE A 17 6.20 4.72 3.94
CA ILE A 17 5.92 3.99 5.19
C ILE A 17 6.77 4.59 6.28
N LEU A 18 6.12 4.98 7.37
CA LEU A 18 6.72 5.63 8.52
C LEU A 18 6.51 4.77 9.78
N ARG A 19 7.52 4.63 10.63
CA ARG A 19 7.35 4.17 12.02
C ARG A 19 6.48 5.17 12.77
N ALA A 20 5.44 4.69 13.44
CA ALA A 20 4.49 5.56 14.15
C ALA A 20 5.05 6.11 15.48
N ASP A 21 6.12 5.51 16.00
CA ASP A 21 6.73 5.82 17.30
C ASP A 21 8.02 6.65 17.21
N ALA A 22 8.49 6.94 16.00
CA ALA A 22 9.69 7.74 15.80
C ALA A 22 9.43 9.23 16.06
N ASP A 23 10.36 9.88 16.78
CA ASP A 23 10.25 11.30 17.15
C ASP A 23 10.51 12.25 15.97
N ASP A 24 11.39 11.85 15.05
CA ASP A 24 11.81 12.65 13.90
C ASP A 24 11.50 11.94 12.58
N TYR A 25 11.10 12.72 11.57
CA TYR A 25 10.71 12.18 10.25
C TYR A 25 11.81 11.32 9.60
N VAL A 26 13.08 11.75 9.70
CA VAL A 26 14.21 11.03 9.08
C VAL A 26 14.36 9.63 9.68
N ASP A 27 14.07 9.48 10.97
CA ASP A 27 14.13 8.21 11.68
C ASP A 27 12.85 7.38 11.50
N ALA A 28 11.74 8.05 11.19
CA ALA A 28 10.46 7.41 10.91
C ALA A 28 10.44 6.71 9.55
N VAL A 29 11.08 7.25 8.51
CA VAL A 29 10.98 6.74 7.14
C VAL A 29 11.61 5.34 7.02
N VAL A 30 10.75 4.35 6.78
CA VAL A 30 11.13 2.96 6.47
C VAL A 30 11.20 2.77 4.97
N VAL A 31 10.18 3.25 4.26
CA VAL A 31 10.03 3.12 2.81
C VAL A 31 9.64 4.47 2.25
N LYS A 32 10.27 4.86 1.14
CA LYS A 32 9.87 6.00 0.34
C LYS A 32 10.24 5.74 -1.10
N ASP A 33 9.29 5.28 -1.89
CA ASP A 33 9.55 4.84 -3.27
C ASP A 33 8.36 5.09 -4.19
N GLN A 34 8.62 5.02 -5.50
CA GLN A 34 7.64 5.09 -6.56
C GLN A 34 7.52 3.75 -7.29
N TYR A 35 6.30 3.28 -7.40
CA TYR A 35 5.95 2.00 -8.01
C TYR A 35 5.05 2.21 -9.21
N LYS A 36 5.57 1.83 -10.38
CA LYS A 36 4.76 1.69 -11.59
C LYS A 36 3.94 0.40 -11.51
N LEU A 37 2.61 0.53 -11.49
CA LEU A 37 1.66 -0.57 -11.42
C LEU A 37 0.89 -0.67 -12.74
N SER A 38 1.27 -1.64 -13.58
CA SER A 38 0.63 -1.86 -14.87
C SER A 38 -0.86 -2.14 -14.74
N ALA A 39 -1.61 -1.89 -15.82
CA ALA A 39 -2.98 -2.36 -15.91
C ALA A 39 -3.04 -3.91 -15.80
N PRO A 40 -4.15 -4.48 -15.29
CA PRO A 40 -4.39 -5.91 -15.31
C PRO A 40 -4.33 -6.46 -16.75
N PRO A 41 -3.67 -7.60 -16.98
CA PRO A 41 -3.80 -8.29 -18.26
C PRO A 41 -5.24 -8.79 -18.46
N VAL A 42 -5.63 -9.04 -19.72
CA VAL A 42 -7.02 -9.35 -20.11
C VAL A 42 -7.64 -10.53 -19.36
N ASP A 43 -6.83 -11.48 -18.88
CA ASP A 43 -7.25 -12.68 -18.15
C ASP A 43 -7.20 -12.54 -16.62
N ARG A 44 -6.89 -11.35 -16.10
CA ARG A 44 -6.77 -11.08 -14.65
C ARG A 44 -7.58 -9.88 -14.22
N VAL A 45 -8.02 -9.94 -12.97
CA VAL A 45 -8.78 -8.85 -12.32
C VAL A 45 -7.89 -7.76 -11.74
N ALA A 46 -6.61 -8.06 -11.51
CA ALA A 46 -5.63 -7.13 -10.96
C ALA A 46 -4.23 -7.42 -11.51
N SER A 47 -3.40 -6.39 -11.63
CA SER A 47 -1.96 -6.55 -11.63
C SER A 47 -1.44 -6.59 -10.19
N LYS A 48 -0.32 -7.29 -9.96
CA LYS A 48 0.23 -7.51 -8.62
C LYS A 48 1.72 -7.24 -8.59
N ARG A 49 2.15 -6.48 -7.60
CA ARG A 49 3.56 -6.31 -7.22
C ARG A 49 3.75 -6.69 -5.76
N VAL A 50 4.77 -7.48 -5.47
CA VAL A 50 5.11 -7.93 -4.11
C VAL A 50 6.40 -7.24 -3.71
N GLU A 51 6.38 -6.59 -2.56
CA GLU A 51 7.56 -6.01 -1.93
C GLU A 51 7.86 -6.83 -0.67
N ASP A 52 9.01 -7.50 -0.67
CA ASP A 52 9.45 -8.40 0.40
C ASP A 52 10.08 -7.64 1.58
N GLU A 53 9.91 -6.32 1.65
CA GLU A 53 10.35 -5.53 2.79
C GLU A 53 9.72 -6.07 4.08
N ILE A 54 10.62 -6.52 4.96
CA ILE A 54 10.28 -7.05 6.28
C ILE A 54 9.95 -5.85 7.15
N LEU A 55 8.69 -5.46 7.18
CA LEU A 55 8.17 -4.61 8.24
C LEU A 55 8.37 -5.37 9.56
N GLU A 56 9.04 -4.71 10.52
CA GLU A 56 9.24 -5.23 11.88
C GLU A 56 7.88 -5.29 12.60
N SER A 57 7.84 -5.85 13.80
CA SER A 57 6.61 -5.91 14.61
C SER A 57 6.33 -4.56 15.29
N ASP A 58 6.36 -3.47 14.53
CA ASP A 58 6.07 -2.10 14.97
C ASP A 58 4.81 -1.56 14.29
N THR A 59 4.23 -0.50 14.86
CA THR A 59 3.11 0.19 14.21
C THR A 59 3.64 1.11 13.11
N TYR A 60 3.02 1.06 11.94
CA TYR A 60 3.41 1.89 10.80
C TYR A 60 2.26 2.78 10.32
N ILE A 61 2.62 3.96 9.84
CA ILE A 61 1.75 4.85 9.06
C ILE A 61 2.13 4.69 7.60
N VAL A 62 1.16 4.34 6.77
CA VAL A 62 1.31 4.08 5.34
C VAL A 62 0.61 5.19 4.59
N ASN A 63 1.38 6.03 3.89
CA ASN A 63 0.89 7.09 3.03
C ASN A 63 1.00 6.66 1.57
N VAL A 64 -0.07 6.84 0.81
CA VAL A 64 -0.12 6.50 -0.62
C VAL A 64 -0.66 7.67 -1.42
N GLY A 65 -0.21 7.77 -2.67
CA GLY A 65 -0.74 8.74 -3.62
C GLY A 65 -0.47 8.33 -5.06
N LEU A 66 -1.27 8.84 -6.00
CA LEU A 66 -0.99 8.68 -7.43
C LEU A 66 -0.30 9.92 -7.97
N GLU A 67 0.78 9.75 -8.73
CA GLU A 67 1.53 10.86 -9.32
C GLU A 67 0.69 11.63 -10.35
N GLU A 68 -0.04 10.91 -11.20
CA GLU A 68 -0.90 11.48 -12.23
C GLU A 68 -2.22 12.07 -11.69
N SER A 69 -2.61 11.69 -10.46
CA SER A 69 -3.78 12.22 -9.76
C SER A 69 -3.41 12.60 -8.32
N PRO A 70 -2.80 13.78 -8.10
CA PRO A 70 -2.33 14.19 -6.78
C PRO A 70 -3.43 14.38 -5.72
N ALA A 71 -4.70 14.42 -6.14
CA ALA A 71 -5.85 14.46 -5.24
C ALA A 71 -6.25 13.06 -4.73
N THR A 72 -5.80 11.99 -5.40
CA THR A 72 -5.99 10.60 -4.98
C THR A 72 -4.85 10.23 -4.05
N THR A 73 -5.07 10.44 -2.75
CA THR A 73 -4.14 10.08 -1.67
C THR A 73 -4.91 9.45 -0.52
N ASP A 74 -4.23 8.62 0.27
CA ASP A 74 -4.81 8.05 1.50
C ASP A 74 -3.72 7.71 2.53
N THR A 75 -4.13 7.56 3.79
CA THR A 75 -3.26 7.22 4.92
C THR A 75 -3.87 6.09 5.73
N TYR A 76 -3.12 5.01 5.91
CA TYR A 76 -3.53 3.83 6.67
C TYR A 76 -2.58 3.54 7.82
N HIS A 77 -3.11 3.06 8.94
CA HIS A 77 -2.30 2.60 10.07
C HIS A 77 -2.20 1.08 10.03
N PHE A 78 -1.01 0.57 9.81
CA PHE A 78 -0.73 -0.87 9.73
C PHE A 78 -0.19 -1.38 11.07
N TYR A 79 -0.83 -2.42 11.59
CA TYR A 79 -0.54 -3.02 12.90
C TYR A 79 -0.17 -4.50 12.71
N PRO A 80 1.09 -4.82 12.36
CA PRO A 80 1.54 -6.21 12.26
C PRO A 80 1.52 -6.91 13.62
N ALA A 81 1.28 -8.22 13.61
CA ALA A 81 1.31 -9.06 14.78
C ALA A 81 2.65 -8.98 15.52
N LEU A 82 2.58 -9.09 16.84
CA LEU A 82 3.74 -9.05 17.72
C LEU A 82 4.64 -10.26 17.46
N GLN A 83 5.92 -10.11 17.80
CA GLN A 83 6.96 -11.12 17.55
C GLN A 83 6.67 -12.50 18.19
N ASP A 84 5.87 -12.52 19.26
CA ASP A 84 5.47 -13.73 19.99
C ASP A 84 4.18 -14.39 19.44
N ASP A 85 3.62 -13.88 18.35
CA ASP A 85 2.47 -14.48 17.68
C ASP A 85 2.93 -15.53 16.66
N ASP A 86 2.50 -16.79 16.84
CA ASP A 86 2.86 -17.91 15.97
C ASP A 86 2.34 -17.70 14.52
N GLU A 87 1.39 -16.77 14.32
CA GLU A 87 0.80 -16.39 13.03
C GLU A 87 1.42 -15.10 12.46
N ARG A 88 2.75 -15.04 12.37
CA ARG A 88 3.53 -13.92 11.79
C ARG A 88 3.38 -13.78 10.26
N ASN A 89 2.14 -13.70 9.78
CA ASN A 89 1.78 -13.65 8.37
C ASN A 89 0.93 -12.42 8.01
N ASP A 90 0.85 -11.42 8.89
CA ASP A 90 0.18 -10.16 8.61
C ASP A 90 0.75 -9.53 7.34
N ARG A 91 -0.08 -9.45 6.31
CA ARG A 91 0.28 -8.88 5.02
C ARG A 91 -0.59 -7.67 4.77
N LEU A 92 0.06 -6.53 4.58
CA LEU A 92 -0.57 -5.34 4.03
C LEU A 92 -0.77 -5.50 2.53
N PHE A 93 -2.01 -5.28 2.09
CA PHE A 93 -2.41 -5.12 0.70
C PHE A 93 -2.88 -3.68 0.49
N ILE A 94 -2.34 -3.03 -0.54
CA ILE A 94 -2.73 -1.69 -0.98
C ILE A 94 -3.31 -1.83 -2.37
N GLU A 95 -4.58 -1.50 -2.53
CA GLU A 95 -5.33 -1.72 -3.75
C GLU A 95 -5.75 -0.38 -4.38
N ILE A 96 -5.42 -0.16 -5.65
CA ILE A 96 -5.97 0.92 -6.45
C ILE A 96 -7.27 0.40 -7.09
N ARG A 97 -8.36 1.10 -6.82
CA ARG A 97 -9.70 0.75 -7.29
C ARG A 97 -10.40 1.96 -7.89
N THR A 98 -11.39 1.67 -8.72
CA THR A 98 -12.21 2.67 -9.38
C THR A 98 -13.65 2.52 -8.91
N GLU A 99 -14.24 3.60 -8.40
CA GLU A 99 -15.63 3.62 -7.97
C GLU A 99 -16.54 3.39 -9.18
N ARG A 100 -17.53 2.51 -9.03
CA ARG A 100 -18.34 2.02 -10.16
C ARG A 100 -19.19 3.13 -10.79
N ASP A 101 -19.66 4.05 -9.95
CA ASP A 101 -20.64 5.06 -10.35
C ASP A 101 -20.01 6.40 -10.76
N SER A 102 -18.79 6.71 -10.29
CA SER A 102 -18.12 8.00 -10.55
C SER A 102 -16.85 7.90 -11.39
N SER A 103 -16.32 6.68 -11.64
CA SER A 103 -14.99 6.49 -12.25
C SER A 103 -13.85 7.16 -11.46
N GLU A 104 -14.08 7.50 -10.19
CA GLU A 104 -13.05 8.08 -9.32
C GLU A 104 -12.15 6.98 -8.76
N LEU A 105 -10.84 7.25 -8.77
CA LEU A 105 -9.84 6.36 -8.19
C LEU A 105 -9.78 6.53 -6.68
N TYR A 106 -9.63 5.42 -5.97
CA TYR A 106 -9.44 5.39 -4.53
C TYR A 106 -8.52 4.24 -4.10
N PHE A 107 -8.01 4.32 -2.87
CA PHE A 107 -7.21 3.27 -2.26
C PHE A 107 -8.07 2.44 -1.31
N ASP A 108 -7.90 1.11 -1.36
CA ASP A 108 -8.44 0.20 -0.36
C ASP A 108 -7.30 -0.56 0.32
N PHE A 109 -7.37 -0.68 1.65
CA PHE A 109 -6.34 -1.32 2.45
C PHE A 109 -6.89 -2.59 3.08
N GLN A 110 -6.23 -3.71 2.80
CA GLN A 110 -6.55 -4.99 3.42
C GLN A 110 -5.37 -5.48 4.26
N GLN A 111 -5.68 -6.05 5.42
CA GLN A 111 -4.72 -6.75 6.26
C GLN A 111 -5.27 -8.15 6.52
N ASN A 112 -4.55 -9.18 6.08
CA ASN A 112 -4.88 -10.55 6.46
C ASN A 112 -4.41 -10.78 7.89
N ARG A 113 -5.35 -10.75 8.84
CA ARG A 113 -5.17 -11.37 10.16
C ARG A 113 -5.47 -12.86 10.08
#